data_AF-A0A7W6X1N1-F1
#
_entry.id   AF-A0A7W6X1N1-F1
#
_cell.length_a   1.000
_cell.length_b   1.000
_cell.length_c   1.000
_cell.angle_alpha   90.00
_cell.angle_beta   90.00
_cell.angle_gamma   90.00
#
_symmetry.space_group_name_H-M   'P 1'
#
loop_
_entity.id
_entity.type
_entity.pdbx_description
1 polymer ?
#
loop_
_entity_poly.entity_id
_entity_poly.type
_entity_poly.pdbx_seq_one_letter_code
_entity_poly.pdbx_strand_id
1 'polypeptide(L)'
;MTTTDTAVPEPSPEQAALFARVRRMMLIAGLTTALAICAVLIAVGYRLFKSEGRAAEAASDVTAILPKGAKIVSTGLAGDRLVVSLDVGGVIEIRTFDAHTLKPAGRLKFANEP
;
A
#
# COMPACT_ATOMS: atom_id res chain seq x y z
N MET A 1 15.96 -37.99 -52.05
CA MET A 1 15.60 -37.06 -50.96
C MET A 1 16.84 -36.94 -50.08
N THR A 2 17.70 -35.97 -50.36
CA THR A 2 18.96 -35.73 -49.64
C THR A 2 18.66 -34.92 -48.39
N THR A 3 18.74 -35.55 -47.22
CA THR A 3 18.70 -34.85 -45.94
C THR A 3 20.04 -34.14 -45.76
N THR A 4 20.03 -32.81 -45.91
CA THR A 4 21.15 -31.95 -45.54
C THR A 4 21.30 -31.99 -44.02
N ASP A 5 22.18 -32.84 -43.52
CA ASP A 5 22.60 -32.83 -42.12
C ASP A 5 23.33 -31.51 -41.87
N THR A 6 22.65 -30.58 -41.21
CA THR A 6 23.21 -29.28 -40.84
C THR A 6 24.08 -29.52 -39.61
N ALA A 7 25.32 -29.96 -39.83
CA ALA A 7 26.32 -30.09 -38.80
C ALA A 7 26.52 -28.70 -38.16
N VAL A 8 26.09 -28.54 -36.91
CA VAL A 8 26.39 -27.35 -36.11
C VAL A 8 27.90 -27.30 -35.96
N PRO A 9 28.60 -26.28 -36.51
CA PRO A 9 30.05 -26.20 -36.37
C PRO A 9 30.40 -26.20 -34.89
N GLU A 10 31.32 -27.08 -34.47
CA GLU A 10 31.78 -27.06 -33.08
C GLU A 10 32.32 -25.65 -32.76
N PRO A 11 31.86 -25.03 -31.66
CA PRO A 11 32.27 -23.68 -31.33
C PRO A 11 33.78 -23.68 -31.07
N SER A 12 34.48 -22.77 -31.74
CA SER A 12 35.90 -22.53 -31.45
C SER A 12 36.08 -22.19 -29.95
N PRO A 13 37.26 -22.46 -29.36
CA PRO A 13 37.50 -22.20 -27.93
C PRO A 13 37.19 -20.76 -27.50
N GLU A 14 37.40 -19.79 -28.40
CA GLU A 14 37.06 -18.38 -28.19
C GLU A 14 35.55 -18.15 -28.10
N GLN A 15 34.75 -18.82 -28.95
CA GLN A 15 33.29 -18.73 -28.90
C GLN A 15 32.73 -19.37 -27.61
N ALA A 16 33.28 -20.50 -27.17
CA ALA A 16 32.86 -21.16 -25.92
C ALA A 16 33.07 -20.26 -24.69
N ALA A 17 34.20 -19.54 -24.62
CA ALA A 17 34.48 -18.60 -23.55
C ALA A 17 33.52 -17.40 -23.54
N LEU A 18 33.14 -16.90 -24.71
CA LEU A 18 32.15 -15.83 -24.87
C LEU A 18 30.77 -16.28 -24.38
N PHE A 19 30.31 -17.48 -24.77
CA PHE A 19 29.03 -18.03 -24.29
C PHE A 19 29.00 -18.19 -22.76
N ALA A 20 30.07 -18.69 -22.16
CA ALA A 20 30.17 -18.82 -20.70
C ALA A 20 30.07 -17.47 -19.98
N ARG A 21 30.72 -16.43 -20.53
CA ARG A 21 30.65 -15.07 -19.99
C ARG A 21 29.24 -14.47 -20.13
N VAL A 22 28.63 -14.58 -21.30
CA VAL A 22 27.26 -14.08 -21.55
C VAL A 22 26.26 -14.78 -20.64
N ARG A 23 26.38 -16.11 -20.48
CA ARG A 23 25.53 -16.88 -19.56
C ARG A 23 25.67 -16.41 -18.12
N ARG A 24 26.89 -16.12 -17.66
CA ARG A 24 27.12 -15.55 -16.32
C ARG A 24 26.49 -14.16 -16.18
N MET A 25 26.62 -13.30 -17.18
CA MET A 25 25.99 -11.97 -17.15
C MET A 25 24.46 -12.05 -17.17
N MET A 26 23.88 -12.93 -17.98
CA MET A 26 22.42 -13.18 -18.00
C MET A 26 21.92 -13.70 -16.65
N LEU A 27 22.68 -14.58 -15.99
CA LEU A 27 22.29 -15.12 -14.69
C LEU A 27 22.26 -14.02 -13.62
N ILE A 28 23.27 -13.14 -13.61
CA ILE A 28 23.31 -11.99 -12.70
C ILE A 28 22.12 -11.05 -12.96
N ALA A 29 21.88 -10.68 -14.22
CA ALA A 29 20.77 -9.80 -14.59
C ALA A 29 19.39 -10.40 -14.23
N GLY A 30 19.22 -11.71 -14.44
CA GLY A 30 18.02 -12.44 -14.05
C GLY A 30 17.83 -12.44 -12.53
N LEU A 31 18.90 -12.71 -11.77
CA LEU A 31 18.86 -12.73 -10.30
C LEU A 31 18.49 -11.35 -9.73
N THR A 32 19.11 -10.28 -10.24
CA THR A 32 18.79 -8.91 -9.79
C THR A 32 17.36 -8.53 -10.11
N THR A 33 16.85 -8.93 -11.28
CA THR A 33 15.45 -8.67 -11.68
C THR A 33 14.48 -9.43 -10.77
N ALA A 34 14.75 -10.71 -10.50
CA ALA A 34 13.93 -11.50 -9.59
C ALA A 34 13.90 -10.90 -8.17
N LEU A 35 15.05 -10.46 -7.65
CA LEU A 35 15.13 -9.80 -6.35
C LEU A 35 14.32 -8.50 -6.31
N ALA A 36 14.39 -7.67 -7.36
CA ALA A 36 13.60 -6.45 -7.46
C ALA A 36 12.08 -6.74 -7.46
N ILE A 37 11.65 -7.74 -8.23
CA ILE A 37 10.24 -8.17 -8.27
C ILE A 37 9.80 -8.65 -6.88
N CYS A 38 10.59 -9.51 -6.22
CA CYS A 38 10.28 -9.99 -4.87
C CYS A 38 10.14 -8.84 -3.87
N ALA A 39 11.04 -7.86 -3.90
CA ALA A 39 10.96 -6.70 -3.02
C ALA A 39 9.67 -5.89 -3.24
N VAL A 40 9.27 -5.68 -4.49
CA VAL A 40 8.01 -4.98 -4.83
C VAL A 40 6.80 -5.77 -4.34
N LEU A 41 6.77 -7.09 -4.58
CA LEU A 41 5.66 -7.94 -4.13
C LEU A 41 5.54 -7.96 -2.61
N ILE A 42 6.66 -7.99 -1.88
CA ILE A 42 6.66 -7.89 -0.41
C ILE A 42 6.14 -6.52 0.04
N ALA A 43 6.58 -5.44 -0.58
CA ALA A 43 6.13 -4.09 -0.22
C ALA A 43 4.63 -3.88 -0.48
N VAL A 44 4.14 -4.35 -1.64
CA VAL A 44 2.71 -4.30 -2.00
C VAL A 44 1.91 -5.22 -1.07
N GLY A 45 2.38 -6.44 -0.84
CA GLY A 45 1.76 -7.38 0.10
C GLY A 45 1.65 -6.77 1.49
N TYR A 46 2.75 -6.25 2.05
CA TYR A 46 2.73 -5.58 3.35
C TYR A 46 1.77 -4.41 3.39
N ARG A 47 1.75 -3.56 2.34
CA ARG A 47 0.83 -2.44 2.24
C ARG A 47 -0.62 -2.92 2.25
N LEU A 48 -0.96 -3.89 1.41
CA LEU A 48 -2.30 -4.47 1.33
C LEU A 48 -2.70 -5.12 2.65
N PHE A 49 -1.89 -6.00 3.24
CA PHE A 49 -2.23 -6.63 4.53
C PHE A 49 -2.33 -5.63 5.69
N LYS A 50 -1.55 -4.54 5.67
CA LYS A 50 -1.65 -3.48 6.66
C LYS A 50 -2.88 -2.60 6.46
N SER A 51 -3.29 -2.34 5.22
CA SER A 51 -4.50 -1.57 4.90
C SER A 51 -5.79 -2.42 4.96
N GLU A 52 -5.71 -3.71 4.66
CA GLU A 52 -6.82 -4.67 4.50
C GLU A 52 -6.93 -5.67 5.67
N GLY A 53 -6.07 -5.57 6.70
CA GLY A 53 -6.24 -6.30 7.96
C GLY A 53 -7.58 -6.02 8.68
N ARG A 54 -8.36 -5.08 8.14
CA ARG A 54 -9.80 -5.00 8.31
C ARG A 54 -10.43 -5.55 7.03
N ALA A 55 -10.90 -6.80 7.07
CA ALA A 55 -11.89 -7.26 6.11
C ALA A 55 -12.91 -6.13 5.92
N ALA A 56 -13.27 -5.81 4.68
CA ALA A 56 -14.26 -4.78 4.39
C ALA A 56 -15.54 -5.13 5.17
N GLU A 57 -15.70 -4.56 6.37
CA GLU A 57 -16.94 -4.58 7.12
C GLU A 57 -17.94 -3.97 6.15
N ALA A 58 -18.94 -4.75 5.74
CA ALA A 58 -19.97 -4.32 4.81
C ALA A 58 -20.40 -2.90 5.17
N ALA A 59 -20.39 -1.99 4.19
CA ALA A 59 -20.65 -0.58 4.39
C ALA A 59 -21.92 -0.42 5.23
N SER A 60 -21.73 -0.17 6.52
CA SER A 60 -22.81 -0.01 7.48
C SER A 60 -23.08 1.47 7.60
N ASP A 61 -24.34 1.84 7.47
CA ASP A 61 -24.76 3.22 7.71
C ASP A 61 -24.59 3.51 9.21
N VAL A 62 -23.70 4.46 9.53
CA VAL A 62 -23.38 4.84 10.91
C VAL A 62 -23.95 6.22 11.18
N THR A 63 -25.05 6.25 11.94
CA THR A 63 -25.59 7.51 12.47
C THR A 63 -24.92 7.85 13.81
N ALA A 64 -24.05 8.86 13.81
CA ALA A 64 -23.45 9.38 15.04
C ALA A 64 -24.28 10.53 15.62
N ILE A 65 -24.63 10.44 16.91
CA ILE A 65 -25.39 11.49 17.59
C ILE A 65 -24.48 12.71 17.84
N LEU A 66 -24.91 13.85 17.32
CA LEU A 66 -24.30 15.15 17.61
C LEU A 66 -24.86 15.72 18.93
N PRO A 67 -24.04 16.44 19.72
CA PRO A 67 -24.54 17.22 20.85
C PRO A 67 -25.62 18.22 20.38
N LYS A 68 -26.57 18.53 21.25
CA LYS A 68 -27.64 19.48 20.90
C LYS A 68 -27.05 20.83 20.49
N GLY A 69 -27.51 21.35 19.34
CA GLY A 69 -27.03 22.62 18.79
C GLY A 69 -25.62 22.57 18.20
N ALA A 70 -24.95 21.42 18.19
CA ALA A 70 -23.64 21.30 17.59
C ALA A 70 -23.72 21.38 16.06
N LYS A 71 -22.69 21.95 15.45
CA LYS A 71 -22.53 22.02 13.99
C LYS A 71 -21.18 21.42 13.59
N ILE A 72 -21.17 20.68 12.50
CA ILE A 72 -19.90 20.25 11.88
C ILE A 72 -19.34 21.49 11.16
N VAL A 73 -18.16 21.94 11.59
CA VAL A 73 -17.49 23.12 11.02
C VAL A 73 -16.33 22.74 10.09
N SER A 74 -15.77 21.54 10.25
CA SER A 74 -14.72 21.03 9.38
C SER A 74 -14.68 19.50 9.40
N THR A 75 -14.30 18.92 8.25
CA THR A 75 -14.02 17.49 8.10
C THR A 75 -12.67 17.33 7.39
N GLY A 76 -11.91 16.31 7.79
CA GLY A 76 -10.61 16.03 7.19
C GLY A 76 -10.21 14.57 7.37
N LEU A 77 -9.26 14.12 6.53
CA LEU A 77 -8.64 12.80 6.64
C LEU A 77 -7.20 12.96 7.14
N ALA A 78 -6.84 12.18 8.15
CA ALA A 78 -5.50 12.10 8.72
C ALA A 78 -5.01 10.65 8.70
N GLY A 79 -4.47 10.21 7.54
CA GLY A 79 -4.20 8.79 7.28
C GLY A 79 -5.51 7.99 7.28
N ASP A 80 -5.58 6.93 8.08
CA ASP A 80 -6.76 6.06 8.20
C ASP A 80 -7.80 6.59 9.22
N ARG A 81 -7.75 7.89 9.51
CA ARG A 81 -8.64 8.55 10.48
C ARG A 81 -9.47 9.64 9.81
N LEU A 82 -10.78 9.57 10.00
CA LEU A 82 -11.70 10.65 9.71
C LEU A 82 -11.78 11.57 10.92
N VAL A 83 -11.43 12.84 10.74
CA VAL A 83 -11.45 13.87 11.77
C VAL A 83 -12.63 14.80 11.49
N VAL A 84 -13.49 14.98 12.48
CA VAL A 84 -14.67 15.85 12.42
C VAL A 84 -14.55 16.89 13.52
N SER A 85 -14.46 18.16 13.13
CA SER A 85 -14.48 19.29 14.05
C SER A 85 -15.91 19.78 14.23
N LEU A 86 -16.35 19.79 15.47
CA LEU A 86 -17.66 20.24 15.91
C LEU A 86 -17.51 21.58 16.62
N ASP A 87 -18.36 22.53 16.28
CA ASP A 87 -18.65 23.67 17.14
C ASP A 87 -19.82 23.28 18.05
N VAL A 88 -19.56 23.28 19.35
CA VAL A 88 -20.55 23.00 20.40
C VAL A 88 -20.70 24.26 21.26
N GLY A 89 -21.54 25.19 20.81
CA GLY A 89 -21.83 26.42 21.56
C GLY A 89 -20.62 27.35 21.71
N GLY A 90 -19.80 27.46 20.65
CA GLY A 90 -18.59 28.30 20.62
C GLY A 90 -17.31 27.57 21.03
N VAL A 91 -17.41 26.31 21.48
CA VAL A 91 -16.26 25.47 21.84
C VAL A 91 -16.01 24.44 20.76
N ILE A 92 -14.77 24.35 20.28
CA ILE A 92 -14.37 23.34 19.31
C ILE A 92 -14.14 21.98 20.00
N GLU A 93 -14.86 20.96 19.54
CA GLU A 93 -14.66 19.55 19.89
C GLU A 93 -14.21 18.79 18.63
N ILE A 94 -13.10 18.07 18.70
CA ILE A 94 -12.63 17.21 17.60
C ILE A 94 -13.02 15.77 17.92
N ARG A 95 -13.72 15.12 16.99
CA ARG A 95 -14.01 13.69 17.03
C ARG A 95 -13.24 12.98 15.94
N THR A 96 -12.57 11.91 16.31
CA THR A 96 -11.81 11.09 15.37
C THR A 96 -12.53 9.76 15.23
N PHE A 97 -12.69 9.30 13.99
CA PHE A 97 -13.27 8.02 13.62
C PHE A 97 -12.25 7.24 12.79
N ASP A 98 -12.35 5.92 12.83
CA ASP A 98 -11.67 5.07 11.87
C ASP A 98 -12.29 5.24 10.47
N ALA A 99 -11.48 5.54 9.45
CA ALA A 99 -12.00 5.90 8.12
C ALA A 99 -12.68 4.72 7.40
N HIS A 100 -12.37 3.48 7.80
CA HIS A 100 -12.88 2.27 7.14
C HIS A 100 -14.08 1.68 7.89
N THR A 101 -14.09 1.74 9.21
CA THR A 101 -15.14 1.13 10.04
C THR A 101 -16.12 2.16 10.61
N LEU A 102 -15.83 3.46 10.49
CA LEU A 102 -16.57 4.57 11.11
C LEU A 102 -16.70 4.46 12.64
N LYS A 103 -15.95 3.54 13.27
CA LYS A 103 -15.93 3.37 14.72
C LYS A 103 -15.25 4.58 15.36
N PRO A 104 -15.81 5.15 16.44
CA PRO A 104 -15.17 6.24 17.18
C PRO A 104 -13.79 5.82 17.67
N ALA A 105 -12.76 6.62 17.34
CA ALA A 105 -11.38 6.38 17.71
C ALA A 105 -10.92 7.33 18.83
N GLY A 106 -11.50 8.53 18.94
CA GLY A 106 -11.13 9.48 19.98
C GLY A 106 -11.96 10.75 20.00
N ARG A 107 -11.81 11.51 21.07
CA ARG A 107 -12.42 12.83 21.26
C ARG A 107 -11.41 13.75 21.93
N LEU A 108 -11.26 14.95 21.38
CA LEU A 108 -10.46 16.03 21.95
C LEU A 108 -11.36 17.25 22.19
N LYS A 109 -11.23 17.86 23.36
CA LYS A 109 -11.92 19.09 23.75
C LYS A 109 -10.88 20.11 24.19
N PHE A 110 -11.11 21.37 23.85
CA PHE A 110 -10.29 22.48 24.32
C PHE A 110 -11.02 23.19 25.47
N ALA A 111 -10.29 23.58 26.50
CA ALA A 111 -10.78 24.39 27.61
C ALA A 111 -10.05 25.74 27.56
N ASN A 112 -10.74 26.82 27.91
CA ASN A 112 -10.13 28.14 28.03
C ASN A 112 -9.42 28.27 29.38
N GLU A 113 -8.36 29.06 29.42
CA GLU A 113 -7.70 29.45 30.67
C GLU A 113 -8.66 30.27 31.55
N PRO A 114 -8.66 30.07 32.89
CA PRO A 114 -9.60 30.71 33.81
C PRO A 114 -9.43 32.23 33.92
#